data_AF-A0A5B0CMN1-F1
#
_entry.id   AF-A0A5B0CMN1-F1
#
_cell.length_a   1.000
_cell.length_b   1.000
_cell.length_c   1.000
_cell.angle_alpha   90.00
_cell.angle_beta   90.00
_cell.angle_gamma   90.00
#
_symmetry.space_group_name_H-M   'P 1'
#
loop_
_entity.id
_entity.type
_entity.pdbx_description
1 polymer ?
#
loop_
_entity_poly.entity_id
_entity_poly.type
_entity_poly.pdbx_seq_one_letter_code
_entity_poly.pdbx_strand_id
1 'polypeptide(L)'
;MNAILTHAAANDHIQRYDAIRRRNAESAYDRHVKYNGQNQKTVEALESLLIGKKEPEMVQSVRHESQQLSAGQMKQITLPIGKTLEETIDSWRNVRAEAISEPEPTTADYNLAATASAKIRQTETQIALQKLAQSDIETASTREQAGTTKVAFMELPSGLEREVLIMQRRYEQAISSYTFQIQLKQKGFEIDRPSFYKTA
;
A
#
# COMPACT_ATOMS: atom_id res chain seq x y z
N MET A 1 43.69 10.86 -37.38
CA MET A 1 44.15 11.09 -35.99
C MET A 1 42.98 11.54 -35.09
N ASN A 2 41.77 10.95 -35.20
CA ASN A 2 40.54 11.49 -34.58
C ASN A 2 39.81 10.50 -33.62
N ALA A 3 40.32 9.28 -33.43
CA ALA A 3 39.66 8.27 -32.59
C ALA A 3 39.97 8.40 -31.09
N ILE A 4 41.06 9.09 -30.71
CA ILE A 4 41.51 9.15 -29.30
C ILE A 4 40.68 10.16 -28.50
N LEU A 5 40.20 11.24 -29.14
CA LEU A 5 39.37 12.27 -28.50
C LEU A 5 37.94 11.79 -28.17
N THR A 6 37.38 10.87 -28.96
CA THR A 6 36.03 10.33 -28.74
C THR A 6 35.96 9.34 -27.58
N HIS A 7 37.03 8.56 -27.34
CA HIS A 7 37.08 7.63 -26.20
C HIS A 7 37.24 8.33 -24.85
N ALA A 8 37.96 9.47 -24.81
CA ALA A 8 38.09 10.26 -23.59
C ALA A 8 36.75 10.89 -23.16
N ALA A 9 36.00 11.47 -24.10
CA ALA A 9 34.69 12.04 -23.81
C ALA A 9 33.66 10.98 -23.36
N ALA A 10 33.67 9.79 -23.95
CA ALA A 10 32.80 8.69 -23.54
C ALA A 10 33.10 8.18 -22.12
N ASN A 11 34.38 8.10 -21.75
CA ASN A 11 34.80 7.68 -20.41
C ASN A 11 34.40 8.71 -19.33
N ASP A 12 34.47 10.00 -19.63
CA ASP A 12 34.03 11.07 -18.72
C ASP A 12 32.52 11.00 -18.45
N HIS A 13 31.71 10.68 -19.46
CA HIS A 13 30.26 10.50 -19.29
C HIS A 13 29.92 9.30 -18.40
N ILE A 14 30.65 8.19 -18.55
CA ILE A 14 30.46 6.98 -17.73
C ILE A 14 30.85 7.27 -16.27
N GLN A 15 31.98 7.94 -16.04
CA GLN A 15 32.43 8.30 -14.69
C GLN A 15 31.45 9.26 -13.99
N ARG A 16 30.91 10.25 -14.72
CA ARG A 16 29.87 11.16 -14.19
C ARG A 16 28.60 10.41 -13.83
N TYR A 17 28.17 9.47 -14.66
CA TYR A 17 26.98 8.67 -14.39
C TYR A 17 27.17 7.77 -13.16
N ASP A 18 28.33 7.12 -13.01
CA ASP A 18 28.64 6.30 -11.86
C ASP A 18 28.75 7.12 -10.56
N ALA A 19 29.30 8.34 -10.64
CA ALA A 19 29.34 9.25 -9.50
C ALA A 19 27.92 9.67 -9.04
N ILE A 20 27.02 9.97 -9.98
CA ILE A 20 25.62 10.29 -9.67
C ILE A 20 24.90 9.08 -9.07
N ARG A 21 25.12 7.88 -9.62
CA ARG A 21 24.53 6.64 -9.11
C ARG A 21 24.97 6.35 -7.68
N ARG A 22 26.27 6.50 -7.36
CA ARG A 22 26.80 6.33 -6.00
C ARG A 22 26.20 7.35 -5.03
N ARG A 23 26.19 8.62 -5.40
CA ARG A 23 25.60 9.69 -4.58
C ARG A 23 24.11 9.46 -4.29
N ASN A 24 23.35 8.98 -5.28
CA ASN A 24 21.93 8.65 -5.09
C ASN A 24 21.74 7.45 -4.16
N ALA A 25 22.58 6.42 -4.27
CA ALA A 25 22.55 5.27 -3.38
C ALA A 25 22.89 5.67 -1.93
N GLU A 26 23.96 6.45 -1.73
CA GLU A 26 24.35 6.98 -0.42
C GLU A 26 23.23 7.83 0.21
N SER A 27 22.62 8.73 -0.56
CA SER A 27 21.48 9.54 -0.10
C SER A 27 20.26 8.69 0.27
N ALA A 28 20.04 7.55 -0.40
CA ALA A 28 18.95 6.63 -0.06
C ALA A 28 19.26 5.88 1.24
N TYR A 29 20.49 5.40 1.41
CA TYR A 29 20.94 4.76 2.65
C TYR A 29 20.86 5.72 3.84
N ASP A 30 21.35 6.96 3.70
CA ASP A 30 21.28 7.97 4.77
C ASP A 30 19.84 8.28 5.20
N ARG A 31 18.92 8.36 4.23
CA ARG A 31 17.49 8.56 4.52
C ARG A 31 16.90 7.37 5.28
N HIS A 32 17.23 6.16 4.88
CA HIS A 32 16.76 4.95 5.54
C HIS A 32 17.34 4.79 6.96
N VAL A 33 18.63 5.09 7.14
CA VAL A 33 19.28 5.09 8.46
C VAL A 33 18.67 6.14 9.39
N LYS A 34 18.41 7.36 8.89
CA LYS A 34 17.74 8.40 9.68
C LYS A 34 16.31 8.02 10.05
N TYR A 35 15.55 7.49 9.10
CA TYR A 35 14.17 7.06 9.33
C TYR A 35 14.08 5.93 10.35
N ASN A 36 14.89 4.88 10.18
CA ASN A 36 14.90 3.76 11.12
C ASN A 36 15.49 4.13 12.48
N GLY A 37 16.56 4.95 12.52
CA GLY A 37 17.14 5.41 13.78
C GLY A 37 16.21 6.32 14.59
N GLN A 38 15.37 7.12 13.92
CA GLN A 38 14.32 7.90 14.59
C GLN A 38 13.20 6.99 15.11
N ASN A 39 12.78 6.01 14.32
CA ASN A 39 11.73 5.06 14.72
C ASN A 39 12.18 4.13 15.86
N GLN A 40 13.46 3.75 15.92
CA GLN A 40 13.98 2.98 17.05
C GLN A 40 13.93 3.77 18.36
N LYS A 41 14.28 5.07 18.32
CA LYS A 41 14.18 5.94 19.51
C LYS A 41 12.74 6.16 19.96
N THR A 42 11.77 6.20 19.04
CA THR A 42 10.35 6.31 19.41
C THR A 42 9.80 5.01 19.98
N VAL A 43 10.21 3.86 19.42
CA VAL A 43 9.83 2.54 19.96
C VAL A 43 10.41 2.33 21.35
N GLU A 44 11.71 2.58 21.57
CA GLU A 44 12.33 2.47 22.89
C GLU A 44 11.68 3.42 23.92
N ALA A 45 11.31 4.63 23.51
CA ALA A 45 10.58 5.58 24.35
C ALA A 45 9.18 5.07 24.72
N LEU A 46 8.44 4.51 23.76
CA LEU A 46 7.11 3.94 23.98
C LEU A 46 7.17 2.67 24.84
N GLU A 47 8.16 1.80 24.61
CA GLU A 47 8.41 0.62 25.45
C GLU A 47 8.76 1.02 26.88
N SER A 48 9.56 2.06 27.06
CA SER A 48 9.88 2.58 28.40
C SER A 48 8.66 3.13 29.14
N LEU A 49 7.71 3.74 28.42
CA LEU A 49 6.43 4.22 28.96
C LEU A 49 5.49 3.05 29.29
N LEU A 50 5.43 2.01 28.44
CA LEU A 50 4.62 0.80 28.69
C LEU A 50 5.13 -0.02 29.88
N ILE A 51 6.45 -0.10 30.06
CA ILE A 51 7.08 -0.84 31.16
C ILE A 51 7.08 0.02 32.46
N GLY A 52 6.69 1.30 32.39
CA GLY A 52 6.57 2.18 33.55
C GLY A 52 7.90 2.60 34.18
N LYS A 53 9.03 2.44 33.46
CA LYS A 53 10.38 2.77 33.96
C LYS A 53 10.72 4.26 33.89
N LYS A 54 9.96 5.03 33.11
CA LYS A 54 10.06 6.49 33.04
C LYS A 54 8.66 7.08 33.23
N GLU A 55 8.50 7.90 34.25
CA GLU A 55 7.34 8.81 34.32
C GLU A 55 7.40 9.77 33.13
N PRO A 56 6.25 10.20 32.58
CA PRO A 56 6.24 11.19 31.52
C PRO A 56 6.84 12.48 32.05
N GLU A 57 8.06 12.82 31.61
CA GLU A 57 8.57 14.18 31.77
C GLU A 57 7.59 15.10 31.06
N MET A 58 6.78 15.83 31.84
CA MET A 58 6.01 16.99 31.41
C MET A 58 7.00 18.07 30.97
N VAL A 59 7.62 17.87 29.81
CA VAL A 59 8.24 18.97 29.08
C VAL A 59 7.09 19.88 28.68
N GLN A 60 7.08 21.06 29.29
CA GLN A 60 6.28 22.22 28.95
C GLN A 60 6.60 22.65 27.50
N SER A 61 6.22 21.86 26.50
CA SER A 61 6.06 22.37 25.16
C SER A 61 4.70 23.02 25.10
N VAL A 62 4.71 24.36 25.15
CA VAL A 62 3.67 25.27 24.62
C VAL A 62 2.34 24.54 24.41
N ARG A 63 1.53 24.51 25.46
CA ARG A 63 0.09 24.25 25.33
C ARG A 63 -0.40 25.31 24.35
N HIS A 64 -0.50 24.95 23.06
CA HIS A 64 -1.57 25.51 22.26
C HIS A 64 -2.81 25.18 23.06
N GLU A 65 -3.41 26.22 23.61
CA GLU A 65 -4.70 26.20 24.25
C GLU A 65 -5.56 25.23 23.43
N SER A 66 -5.88 24.10 24.04
CA SER A 66 -7.05 23.34 23.64
C SER A 66 -8.19 24.34 23.82
N GLN A 67 -8.47 25.10 22.76
CA GLN A 67 -9.69 25.85 22.60
C GLN A 67 -10.77 24.84 22.95
N GLN A 68 -11.34 25.00 24.14
CA GLN A 68 -12.64 24.48 24.44
C GLN A 68 -13.50 25.02 23.31
N LEU A 69 -13.71 24.18 22.29
CA LEU A 69 -14.63 24.47 21.22
C LEU A 69 -15.96 24.61 21.91
N SER A 70 -16.36 25.87 22.06
CA SER A 70 -17.67 26.30 22.48
C SER A 70 -18.69 25.32 21.93
N ALA A 71 -19.47 24.72 22.82
CA ALA A 71 -20.66 23.95 22.51
C ALA A 71 -21.76 24.87 21.95
N GLY A 72 -21.42 25.64 20.91
CA GLY A 72 -22.24 26.66 20.30
C GLY A 72 -22.14 26.51 18.79
N GLN A 73 -23.19 25.90 18.22
CA GLN A 73 -23.47 25.88 16.78
C GLN A 73 -22.50 25.06 15.92
N MET A 74 -22.40 23.76 16.17
CA MET A 74 -22.31 22.84 15.03
C MET A 74 -23.61 23.00 14.25
N LYS A 75 -23.60 23.83 13.19
CA LYS A 75 -24.60 23.71 12.13
C LYS A 75 -24.61 22.23 11.78
N GLN A 76 -25.74 21.58 12.02
CA GLN A 76 -25.92 20.17 11.74
C GLN A 76 -25.87 20.03 10.22
N ILE A 77 -24.66 19.82 9.67
CA ILE A 77 -24.47 19.65 8.24
C ILE A 77 -25.06 18.29 7.91
N THR A 78 -26.27 18.32 7.37
CA THR A 78 -26.88 17.17 6.71
C THR A 78 -25.90 16.67 5.66
N LEU A 79 -25.29 15.51 5.91
CA LEU A 79 -24.31 14.92 5.01
C LEU A 79 -24.97 14.72 3.64
N PRO A 80 -24.43 15.28 2.55
CA PRO A 80 -24.94 15.01 1.22
C PRO A 80 -24.48 13.60 0.83
N ILE A 81 -25.34 12.62 1.10
CA ILE A 81 -25.15 11.26 0.61
C ILE A 81 -25.77 11.23 -0.79
N GLY A 82 -24.92 11.21 -1.81
CA GLY A 82 -25.36 11.00 -3.19
C GLY A 82 -25.89 9.57 -3.37
N LYS A 83 -26.64 9.30 -4.44
CA LYS A 83 -27.12 7.94 -4.75
C LYS A 83 -25.97 7.05 -5.24
N THR A 84 -24.90 7.66 -5.74
CA THR A 84 -23.65 7.00 -6.14
C THR A 84 -22.44 7.60 -5.41
N LEU A 85 -21.33 6.85 -5.36
CA LEU A 85 -20.06 7.33 -4.77
C LEU A 85 -19.51 8.55 -5.52
N GLU A 86 -19.76 8.64 -6.83
CA GLU A 86 -19.33 9.75 -7.69
C GLU A 86 -20.14 11.02 -7.40
N GLU A 87 -21.47 10.92 -7.31
CA GLU A 87 -22.33 12.04 -6.88
C GLU A 87 -21.98 12.52 -5.46
N THR A 88 -21.56 11.60 -4.60
CA THR A 88 -21.10 11.93 -3.25
C THR A 88 -19.81 12.75 -3.29
N ILE A 89 -18.85 12.38 -4.15
CA ILE A 89 -17.62 13.17 -4.36
C ILE A 89 -17.96 14.57 -4.86
N ASP A 90 -18.84 14.70 -5.85
CA ASP A 90 -19.21 16.01 -6.41
C ASP A 90 -19.93 16.88 -5.39
N SER A 91 -20.78 16.28 -4.55
CA SER A 91 -21.41 16.98 -3.44
C SER A 91 -20.39 17.51 -2.43
N TRP A 92 -19.40 16.70 -2.04
CA TRP A 92 -18.32 17.15 -1.14
C TRP A 92 -17.39 18.17 -1.79
N ARG A 93 -17.19 18.10 -3.11
CA ARG A 93 -16.43 19.12 -3.86
C ARG A 93 -17.15 20.47 -3.83
N ASN A 94 -18.48 20.47 -3.96
CA ASN A 94 -19.29 21.68 -3.84
C ASN A 94 -19.20 22.27 -2.43
N VAL A 95 -19.34 21.45 -1.38
CA VAL A 95 -19.17 21.89 0.02
C VAL A 95 -17.80 22.49 0.26
N ARG A 96 -16.74 21.88 -0.29
CA ARG A 96 -15.37 22.41 -0.18
C ARG A 96 -15.21 23.73 -0.94
N ALA A 97 -15.78 23.83 -2.14
CA ALA A 97 -15.69 25.04 -2.96
C ALA A 97 -16.45 26.20 -2.31
N GLU A 98 -17.64 25.95 -1.77
CA GLU A 98 -18.45 26.92 -1.03
C GLU A 98 -17.71 27.42 0.21
N ALA A 99 -17.14 26.51 1.01
CA ALA A 99 -16.38 26.86 2.22
C ALA A 99 -15.11 27.68 1.95
N ILE A 100 -14.51 27.59 0.76
CA ILE A 100 -13.30 28.36 0.37
C ILE A 100 -13.66 29.61 -0.46
N SER A 101 -14.92 29.72 -0.93
CA SER A 101 -15.35 30.81 -1.81
C SER A 101 -15.51 32.15 -1.10
N GLU A 102 -15.64 32.15 0.23
CA GLU A 102 -15.73 33.37 1.01
C GLU A 102 -14.36 34.09 1.05
N PRO A 103 -14.32 35.44 0.88
CA PRO A 103 -13.07 36.20 0.76
C PRO A 103 -12.24 36.20 2.06
N GLU A 104 -12.85 35.91 3.21
CA GLU A 104 -12.17 35.68 4.50
C GLU A 104 -12.78 34.44 5.18
N PRO A 105 -12.29 33.22 4.86
CA PRO A 105 -12.88 32.00 5.40
C PRO A 105 -12.68 31.92 6.91
N THR A 106 -13.73 31.57 7.64
CA THR A 106 -13.65 31.35 9.09
C THR A 106 -12.85 30.06 9.37
N THR A 107 -12.27 29.92 10.57
CA THR A 107 -11.66 28.66 11.01
C THR A 107 -12.61 27.47 10.92
N ALA A 108 -13.92 27.70 11.10
CA ALA A 108 -14.97 26.71 10.89
C ALA A 108 -15.05 26.26 9.42
N ASP A 109 -14.89 27.17 8.46
CA ASP A 109 -14.96 26.89 7.03
C ASP A 109 -13.71 26.14 6.55
N TYR A 110 -12.54 26.45 7.11
CA TYR A 110 -11.33 25.64 6.90
C TYR A 110 -11.50 24.21 7.41
N ASN A 111 -12.10 24.04 8.60
CA ASN A 111 -12.39 22.70 9.13
C ASN A 111 -13.43 21.97 8.26
N LEU A 112 -14.43 22.68 7.75
CA LEU A 112 -15.41 22.12 6.82
C LEU A 112 -14.75 21.69 5.49
N ALA A 113 -13.89 22.51 4.91
CA ALA A 113 -13.14 22.18 3.71
C ALA A 113 -12.18 21.01 3.93
N ALA A 114 -11.54 20.92 5.10
CA ALA A 114 -10.67 19.82 5.48
C ALA A 114 -11.45 18.51 5.64
N THR A 115 -12.60 18.53 6.32
CA THR A 115 -13.47 17.36 6.47
C THR A 115 -14.03 16.90 5.12
N ALA A 116 -14.48 17.83 4.26
CA ALA A 116 -14.90 17.53 2.89
C ALA A 116 -13.76 16.89 2.08
N SER A 117 -12.54 17.41 2.19
CA SER A 117 -11.36 16.84 1.51
C SER A 117 -11.02 15.43 2.01
N ALA A 118 -11.15 15.18 3.31
CA ALA A 118 -10.95 13.84 3.88
C ALA A 118 -12.01 12.86 3.35
N LYS A 119 -13.27 13.29 3.24
CA LYS A 119 -14.36 12.47 2.71
C LYS A 119 -14.20 12.17 1.22
N ILE A 120 -13.79 13.15 0.42
CA ILE A 120 -13.47 12.95 -1.01
C ILE A 120 -12.41 11.85 -1.17
N ARG A 121 -11.31 11.93 -0.42
CA ARG A 121 -10.25 10.91 -0.47
C ARG A 121 -10.77 9.53 -0.08
N GLN A 122 -11.57 9.45 0.99
CA GLN A 122 -12.17 8.20 1.43
C GLN A 122 -13.03 7.58 0.32
N THR A 123 -13.91 8.35 -0.31
CA THR A 123 -14.77 7.85 -1.41
C THR A 123 -13.97 7.49 -2.66
N GLU A 124 -12.93 8.25 -3.01
CA GLU A 124 -12.04 7.93 -4.13
C GLU A 124 -11.30 6.61 -3.91
N THR A 125 -10.85 6.33 -2.69
CA THR A 125 -10.23 5.03 -2.36
C THR A 125 -11.21 3.87 -2.48
N GLN A 126 -12.48 4.06 -2.09
CA GLN A 126 -13.51 3.03 -2.25
C GLN A 126 -13.78 2.73 -3.72
N ILE A 127 -13.86 3.76 -4.58
CA ILE A 127 -14.00 3.59 -6.03
C ILE A 127 -12.79 2.84 -6.60
N ALA A 128 -11.58 3.19 -6.18
CA ALA A 128 -10.37 2.51 -6.65
C ALA A 128 -10.36 1.02 -6.29
N LEU A 129 -10.77 0.67 -5.07
CA LEU A 129 -10.90 -0.72 -4.63
C LEU A 129 -11.98 -1.47 -5.42
N GLN A 130 -13.12 -0.82 -5.69
CA GLN A 130 -14.18 -1.43 -6.49
C GLN A 130 -13.73 -1.70 -7.93
N LYS A 131 -12.98 -0.76 -8.54
CA LYS A 131 -12.41 -0.94 -9.88
C LYS A 131 -11.41 -2.08 -9.93
N LEU A 132 -10.57 -2.21 -8.90
CA LEU A 132 -9.63 -3.33 -8.79
C LEU A 132 -10.35 -4.66 -8.69
N ALA A 133 -11.37 -4.76 -7.83
CA ALA A 133 -12.18 -5.97 -7.70
C ALA A 133 -12.90 -6.33 -9.02
N GLN A 134 -13.41 -5.33 -9.75
CA GLN A 134 -14.02 -5.54 -11.07
C GLN A 134 -13.00 -6.05 -12.09
N SER A 135 -11.80 -5.47 -12.14
CA SER A 135 -10.74 -5.95 -13.03
C SER A 135 -10.29 -7.39 -12.70
N ASP A 136 -10.27 -7.76 -11.43
CA ASP A 136 -9.93 -9.13 -11.00
C ASP A 136 -11.01 -10.12 -11.46
N ILE A 137 -12.28 -9.73 -11.38
CA ILE A 137 -13.41 -10.54 -11.88
C ILE A 137 -13.37 -10.64 -13.41
N GLU A 138 -13.11 -9.53 -14.12
CA GLU A 138 -12.99 -9.50 -15.58
C GLU A 138 -11.83 -10.37 -16.07
N THR A 139 -10.67 -10.31 -15.41
CA THR A 139 -9.51 -11.16 -15.74
C THR A 139 -9.74 -12.63 -15.39
N ALA A 140 -10.43 -12.92 -14.28
CA ALA A 140 -10.84 -14.28 -13.94
C ALA A 140 -11.84 -14.85 -14.95
N SER A 141 -12.87 -14.08 -15.32
CA SER A 141 -13.89 -14.49 -16.30
C SER A 141 -13.31 -14.64 -17.71
N THR A 142 -12.40 -13.77 -18.16
CA THR A 142 -11.69 -13.96 -19.44
C THR A 142 -10.74 -15.15 -19.38
N ARG A 143 -10.10 -15.44 -18.25
CA ARG A 143 -9.30 -16.66 -18.06
C ARG A 143 -10.16 -17.91 -18.07
N GLU A 144 -11.35 -17.87 -17.50
CA GLU A 144 -12.33 -18.96 -17.57
C GLU A 144 -12.86 -19.12 -18.99
N GLN A 145 -13.19 -18.04 -19.71
CA GLN A 145 -13.62 -18.11 -21.11
C GLN A 145 -12.50 -18.58 -22.04
N ALA A 146 -11.25 -18.18 -21.82
CA ALA A 146 -10.09 -18.72 -22.52
C ALA A 146 -9.80 -20.18 -22.14
N GLY A 147 -10.13 -20.57 -20.91
CA GLY A 147 -10.12 -21.96 -20.45
C GLY A 147 -11.21 -22.81 -21.12
N THR A 148 -12.44 -22.31 -21.21
CA THR A 148 -13.58 -23.02 -21.80
C THR A 148 -13.52 -23.06 -23.32
N THR A 149 -13.02 -22.01 -24.00
CA THR A 149 -12.78 -22.05 -25.46
C THR A 149 -11.61 -22.94 -25.82
N LYS A 150 -10.54 -23.01 -25.02
CA LYS A 150 -9.49 -24.04 -25.19
C LYS A 150 -10.00 -25.45 -24.92
N VAL A 151 -10.91 -25.63 -23.96
CA VAL A 151 -11.54 -26.93 -23.67
C VAL A 151 -12.61 -27.30 -24.70
N ALA A 152 -13.22 -26.33 -25.39
CA ALA A 152 -14.19 -26.59 -26.47
C ALA A 152 -13.51 -26.91 -27.83
N PHE A 153 -12.24 -26.56 -28.00
CA PHE A 153 -11.45 -26.85 -29.21
C PHE A 153 -10.49 -28.04 -29.05
N MET A 154 -10.33 -28.57 -27.84
CA MET A 154 -9.75 -29.90 -27.64
C MET A 154 -10.93 -30.87 -27.58
N GLU A 155 -10.95 -31.88 -28.44
CA GLU A 155 -11.74 -33.09 -28.20
C GLU A 155 -11.62 -33.45 -26.72
N LEU A 156 -12.75 -33.65 -26.04
CA LEU A 156 -12.76 -33.99 -24.62
C LEU A 156 -11.72 -35.10 -24.40
N PRO A 157 -10.67 -34.87 -23.59
CA PRO A 157 -9.65 -35.87 -23.38
C PRO A 157 -10.33 -37.15 -22.88
N SER A 158 -9.98 -38.29 -23.48
CA SER A 158 -10.44 -39.59 -23.02
C SER A 158 -10.21 -39.68 -21.50
N GLY A 159 -11.05 -40.43 -20.76
CA GLY A 159 -10.96 -40.51 -19.29
C GLY A 159 -9.54 -40.75 -18.78
N LEU A 160 -8.74 -41.52 -19.53
CA LEU A 160 -7.33 -41.79 -19.28
C LEU A 160 -6.42 -40.54 -19.39
N GLU A 161 -6.60 -39.71 -20.41
CA GLU A 161 -5.79 -38.50 -20.64
C GLU A 161 -6.05 -37.44 -19.55
N ARG A 162 -7.29 -37.36 -19.09
CA ARG A 162 -7.67 -36.50 -17.96
C ARG A 162 -6.95 -36.93 -16.68
N GLU A 163 -6.87 -38.22 -16.41
CA GLU A 163 -6.15 -38.75 -15.25
C GLU A 163 -4.66 -38.45 -15.32
N VAL A 164 -4.04 -38.61 -16.50
CA VAL A 164 -2.63 -38.28 -16.73
C VAL A 164 -2.36 -36.79 -16.46
N LEU A 165 -3.22 -35.89 -16.95
CA LEU A 165 -3.08 -34.45 -16.71
C LEU A 165 -3.25 -34.08 -15.23
N ILE A 166 -4.19 -34.71 -14.52
CA ILE A 166 -4.38 -34.51 -13.08
C ILE A 166 -3.15 -34.99 -12.31
N MET A 167 -2.62 -36.16 -12.68
CA MET A 167 -1.42 -36.71 -12.07
C MET A 167 -0.21 -35.82 -12.32
N GLN A 168 -0.02 -35.36 -13.55
CA GLN A 168 1.05 -34.42 -13.89
C GLN A 168 0.96 -33.14 -13.04
N ARG A 169 -0.22 -32.54 -12.93
CA ARG A 169 -0.43 -31.33 -12.10
C ARG A 169 -0.08 -31.59 -10.62
N ARG A 170 -0.44 -32.76 -10.09
CA ARG A 170 -0.09 -33.15 -8.71
C ARG A 170 1.43 -33.30 -8.53
N TYR A 171 2.12 -33.87 -9.52
CA TYR A 171 3.58 -33.96 -9.49
C TYR A 171 4.23 -32.57 -9.54
N GLU A 172 3.77 -31.68 -10.41
CA GLU A 172 4.28 -30.30 -10.48
C GLU A 172 4.06 -29.54 -9.16
N GLN A 173 2.90 -29.72 -8.54
CA GLN A 173 2.61 -29.15 -7.22
C GLN A 173 3.52 -29.72 -6.12
N ALA A 174 3.77 -31.04 -6.14
CA ALA A 174 4.68 -31.67 -5.19
C ALA A 174 6.13 -31.19 -5.38
N ILE A 175 6.59 -31.10 -6.64
CA ILE A 175 7.92 -30.59 -6.98
C ILE A 175 8.07 -29.15 -6.49
N SER A 176 7.13 -28.26 -6.81
CA SER A 176 7.21 -26.86 -6.38
C SER A 176 7.22 -26.73 -4.85
N SER A 177 6.36 -27.47 -4.15
CA SER A 177 6.34 -27.50 -2.68
C SER A 177 7.67 -27.99 -2.08
N TYR A 178 8.25 -29.05 -2.64
CA TYR A 178 9.53 -29.59 -2.21
C TYR A 178 10.71 -28.65 -2.49
N THR A 179 10.75 -28.04 -3.68
CA THR A 179 11.79 -27.05 -4.01
C THR A 179 11.74 -25.86 -3.06
N PHE A 180 10.53 -25.39 -2.72
CA PHE A 180 10.34 -24.34 -1.72
C PHE A 180 10.84 -24.78 -0.33
N GLN A 181 10.52 -26.00 0.08
CA GLN A 181 11.01 -26.58 1.34
C GLN A 181 12.55 -26.63 1.41
N ILE A 182 13.20 -27.02 0.31
CA ILE A 182 14.67 -27.01 0.22
C ILE A 182 15.21 -25.59 0.36
N GLN A 183 14.62 -24.62 -0.33
CA GLN A 183 15.04 -23.22 -0.26
C GLN A 183 14.91 -22.66 1.17
N LEU A 184 13.84 -23.01 1.88
CA LEU A 184 13.65 -22.64 3.27
C LEU A 184 14.73 -23.26 4.16
N LYS A 185 15.01 -24.55 3.98
CA LYS A 185 16.07 -25.24 4.73
C LYS A 185 17.46 -24.63 4.47
N GLN A 186 17.78 -24.28 3.23
CA GLN A 186 19.03 -23.60 2.87
C GLN A 186 19.18 -22.24 3.56
N LYS A 187 18.06 -21.55 3.79
CA LYS A 187 18.01 -20.26 4.51
C LYS A 187 17.98 -20.43 6.04
N GLY A 188 18.13 -21.65 6.55
CA GLY A 188 18.17 -21.95 7.99
C GLY A 188 16.81 -22.01 8.66
N PHE A 189 15.70 -22.08 7.91
CA PHE A 189 14.38 -22.31 8.51
C PHE A 189 14.23 -23.79 8.87
N GLU A 190 13.93 -24.06 10.14
CA GLU A 190 13.50 -25.37 10.62
C GLU A 190 11.98 -25.48 10.54
N ILE A 191 11.48 -26.58 9.98
CA ILE A 191 10.04 -26.82 9.89
C ILE A 191 9.62 -27.33 11.26
N ASP A 192 8.97 -26.45 12.03
CA ASP A 192 8.32 -26.85 13.26
C ASP A 192 7.24 -27.89 12.94
N ARG A 193 7.19 -28.97 13.71
CA ARG A 193 6.27 -30.08 13.41
C ARG A 193 4.82 -29.56 13.51
N PRO A 194 3.92 -29.96 12.61
CA PRO A 194 2.52 -29.54 12.71
C PRO A 194 1.94 -30.03 14.04
N SER A 195 1.60 -29.08 14.92
CA SER A 195 0.92 -29.37 16.18
C SER A 195 -0.58 -29.47 15.91
N PHE A 196 -1.13 -30.67 16.05
CA PHE A 196 -2.57 -30.88 15.99
C PHE A 196 -3.14 -30.73 17.41
N TYR A 197 -3.89 -29.66 17.64
CA TYR A 197 -4.71 -29.53 18.84
C TYR A 197 -6.05 -30.21 18.58
N LYS A 198 -6.41 -31.21 19.40
CA LYS A 198 -7.77 -31.75 19.41
C LYS A 198 -8.67 -30.71 20.07
N THR A 199 -9.60 -30.16 19.32
CA THR A 199 -10.76 -29.45 19.88
C THR A 199 -11.72 -30.50 20.43
N ALA A 200 -11.90 -30.52 21.75
CA ALA A 200 -12.89 -31.34 22.45
C ALA A 200 -14.26 -30.67 22.42
#